data_AF-A0A5E4AGJ9-F1
#
_entry.id   AF-A0A5E4AGJ9-F1
#
_cell.length_a   1.000
_cell.length_b   1.000
_cell.length_c   1.000
_cell.angle_alpha   90.00
_cell.angle_beta   90.00
_cell.angle_gamma   90.00
#
_symmetry.space_group_name_H-M   'P 1'
#
loop_
_entity.id
_entity.type
_entity.pdbx_description
1 polymer ?
#
loop_
_entity_poly.entity_id
_entity_poly.type
_entity_poly.pdbx_seq_one_letter_code
_entity_poly.pdbx_strand_id
1 'polypeptide(L)'
;MATLRISVPFWRLLTGSRGTERVCVGARTQPQPDTQLQPLPQPSAMRLLCRRLSSEAAESRSSEMKKPTFMDEEVQSILIKMTGLNLEKIFKPAVQELKPPTYKLMTQAQLEEATRKAVEAAKVRLKMPPVLEERTPINDVLAEDKILEGIETAKYVFTDISYNIPHRERFIVVREPSGTLRKASWEERDRMIQVYFPKEGRRILPPVIFKEENLKSIF
;
A
#
# COMPACT_ATOMS: atom_id res chain seq x y z
N MET A 1 -43.15 32.69 -10.55
CA MET A 1 -42.28 33.08 -11.67
C MET A 1 -41.08 32.14 -11.68
N ALA A 2 -41.25 30.96 -12.29
CA ALA A 2 -40.26 29.89 -12.31
C ALA A 2 -39.59 29.86 -13.70
N THR A 3 -38.28 30.02 -13.75
CA THR A 3 -37.50 29.85 -14.99
C THR A 3 -36.74 28.55 -14.94
N LEU A 4 -37.33 27.51 -15.54
CA LEU A 4 -36.67 26.26 -15.91
C LEU A 4 -35.62 26.56 -17.00
N ARG A 5 -34.35 26.27 -16.72
CA ARG A 5 -33.31 26.14 -17.76
C ARG A 5 -32.93 24.68 -17.87
N ILE A 6 -33.38 24.08 -18.97
CA ILE A 6 -33.07 22.72 -19.40
C ILE A 6 -31.76 22.79 -20.18
N SER A 7 -30.73 22.09 -19.73
CA SER A 7 -29.51 21.86 -20.50
C SER A 7 -29.51 20.41 -21.00
N VAL A 8 -29.59 20.27 -22.33
CA VAL A 8 -29.53 18.99 -23.05
C VAL A 8 -28.06 18.62 -23.30
N PRO A 9 -27.64 17.37 -23.13
CA PRO A 9 -26.28 16.96 -23.43
C PRO A 9 -26.07 16.79 -24.94
N PHE A 10 -25.00 17.40 -25.43
CA PHE A 10 -24.54 17.33 -26.82
C PHE A 10 -23.88 15.96 -27.08
N TRP A 11 -24.55 15.11 -27.84
CA TRP A 11 -23.98 13.89 -28.40
C TRP A 11 -22.98 14.22 -29.52
N ARG A 12 -21.75 13.71 -29.44
CA ARG A 12 -20.87 13.54 -30.60
C ARG A 12 -20.79 12.05 -30.93
N LEU A 13 -21.40 11.69 -32.05
CA LEU A 13 -21.09 10.50 -32.83
C LEU A 13 -19.77 10.74 -33.55
N LEU A 14 -18.82 9.82 -33.41
CA LEU A 14 -17.78 9.61 -34.41
C LEU A 14 -17.68 8.12 -34.73
N THR A 15 -17.74 7.89 -36.03
CA THR A 15 -17.73 6.67 -36.81
C THR A 15 -16.39 5.93 -36.74
N GLY A 16 -16.44 4.61 -36.97
CA GLY A 16 -15.32 3.69 -36.82
C GLY A 16 -14.46 3.44 -38.08
N SER A 17 -13.51 2.54 -37.91
CA SER A 17 -12.84 1.73 -38.95
C SER A 17 -12.21 0.53 -38.23
N ARG A 18 -12.78 -0.68 -38.32
CA ARG A 18 -12.41 -1.75 -39.27
C ARG A 18 -10.90 -1.95 -39.44
N GLY A 19 -10.39 -3.00 -38.80
CA GLY A 19 -9.11 -3.64 -39.07
C GLY A 19 -9.27 -5.14 -38.82
N THR A 20 -9.43 -5.88 -39.91
CA THR A 20 -9.59 -7.33 -40.01
C THR A 20 -8.25 -8.05 -39.85
N GLU A 21 -8.22 -9.11 -39.06
CA GLU A 21 -7.33 -10.25 -39.32
C GLU A 21 -8.13 -11.55 -39.16
N ARG A 22 -8.17 -12.31 -40.26
CA ARG A 22 -8.68 -13.68 -40.36
C ARG A 22 -7.53 -14.66 -40.14
N VAL A 23 -7.90 -15.92 -39.91
CA VAL A 23 -7.19 -17.20 -40.17
C VAL A 23 -6.94 -17.96 -38.86
N CYS A 24 -7.28 -19.23 -38.68
CA CYS A 24 -8.15 -20.15 -39.41
C CYS A 24 -8.67 -21.20 -38.41
N VAL A 25 -9.87 -21.71 -38.66
CA VAL A 25 -10.54 -22.74 -37.87
C VAL A 25 -9.99 -24.11 -38.28
N GLY A 26 -9.47 -24.86 -37.31
CA GLY A 26 -9.20 -26.30 -37.42
C GLY A 26 -10.35 -27.10 -36.82
N ALA A 27 -10.88 -28.03 -37.59
CA ALA A 27 -12.16 -28.70 -37.38
C ALA A 27 -12.17 -29.79 -36.28
N ARG A 28 -13.40 -30.03 -35.81
CA ARG A 28 -13.90 -31.07 -34.89
C ARG A 28 -13.39 -32.48 -35.21
N THR A 29 -13.21 -33.31 -34.18
CA THR A 29 -13.87 -34.62 -34.10
C THR A 29 -13.96 -35.11 -32.64
N GLN A 30 -15.17 -35.40 -32.18
CA GLN A 30 -15.50 -36.33 -31.10
C GLN A 30 -16.54 -37.27 -31.71
N PRO A 31 -16.52 -38.57 -31.36
CA PRO A 31 -17.59 -39.04 -30.47
C PRO A 31 -17.17 -40.11 -29.42
N GLN A 32 -17.90 -40.09 -28.32
CA GLN A 32 -18.08 -41.05 -27.19
C GLN A 32 -18.46 -42.49 -27.62
N PRO A 33 -18.80 -43.43 -26.69
CA PRO A 33 -18.21 -43.87 -25.41
C PRO A 33 -18.08 -45.43 -25.40
N ASP A 34 -17.61 -46.07 -24.30
CA ASP A 34 -18.20 -47.32 -23.76
C ASP A 34 -17.41 -47.95 -22.58
N THR A 35 -18.09 -48.01 -21.44
CA THR A 35 -18.24 -49.09 -20.43
C THR A 35 -17.25 -50.28 -20.39
N GLN A 36 -16.55 -50.49 -19.27
CA GLN A 36 -16.76 -51.57 -18.28
C GLN A 36 -15.53 -51.91 -17.39
N LEU A 37 -15.82 -51.92 -16.08
CA LEU A 37 -15.44 -52.86 -15.02
C LEU A 37 -13.95 -53.19 -14.71
N GLN A 38 -13.64 -52.96 -13.43
CA GLN A 38 -12.48 -53.35 -12.60
C GLN A 38 -12.25 -54.89 -12.56
N PRO A 39 -11.03 -55.36 -12.17
CA PRO A 39 -10.76 -55.60 -10.75
C PRO A 39 -9.33 -55.29 -10.23
N LEU A 40 -9.27 -55.15 -8.90
CA LEU A 40 -8.12 -54.91 -8.01
C LEU A 40 -7.00 -55.97 -8.09
N PRO A 41 -5.77 -55.57 -7.69
CA PRO A 41 -5.18 -56.24 -6.53
C PRO A 41 -4.51 -55.28 -5.52
N GLN A 42 -4.70 -55.55 -4.22
CA GLN A 42 -3.84 -55.09 -3.11
C GLN A 42 -2.84 -56.21 -2.76
N PRO A 43 -1.93 -56.07 -1.77
CA PRO A 43 -1.26 -54.89 -1.20
C PRO A 43 0.28 -55.06 -1.20
N SER A 44 1.07 -54.05 -1.57
CA SER A 44 2.53 -54.08 -1.37
C SER A 44 2.95 -53.16 -0.22
N ALA A 45 3.22 -53.81 0.91
CA ALA A 45 4.05 -53.42 2.05
C ALA A 45 4.37 -51.92 2.24
N MET A 46 3.75 -51.33 3.27
CA MET A 46 4.28 -50.19 4.02
C MET A 46 5.69 -50.52 4.54
N ARG A 47 6.72 -50.05 3.86
CA ARG A 47 8.04 -49.84 4.48
C ARG A 47 8.00 -48.50 5.19
N LEU A 48 7.69 -48.56 6.50
CA LEU A 48 8.02 -47.51 7.45
C LEU A 48 9.54 -47.31 7.39
N LEU A 49 9.99 -46.33 6.62
CA LEU A 49 11.34 -45.83 6.75
C LEU A 49 11.34 -44.97 8.02
N CYS A 50 11.62 -45.60 9.15
CA CYS A 50 11.99 -44.92 10.38
C CYS A 50 13.16 -43.98 10.05
N ARG A 51 12.87 -42.70 9.84
CA ARG A 51 13.91 -41.68 9.70
C ARG A 51 14.57 -41.56 11.07
N ARG A 52 15.70 -42.25 11.22
CA ARG A 52 16.62 -42.11 12.34
C ARG A 52 16.81 -40.63 12.64
N LEU A 53 16.39 -40.22 13.83
CA LEU A 53 16.95 -39.04 14.50
C LEU A 53 18.36 -39.43 14.93
N SER A 54 19.31 -39.31 14.00
CA SER A 54 20.72 -39.28 14.34
C SER A 54 21.03 -37.85 14.78
N SER A 55 21.26 -37.69 16.09
CA SER A 55 21.97 -36.56 16.66
C SER A 55 23.42 -36.64 16.18
N GLU A 56 23.71 -36.03 15.04
CA GLU A 56 25.07 -35.68 14.66
C GLU A 56 25.23 -34.18 14.81
N ALA A 57 26.05 -33.82 15.80
CA ALA A 57 26.57 -32.48 16.00
C ALA A 57 27.39 -32.09 14.78
N ALA A 58 26.73 -31.53 13.77
CA ALA A 58 27.38 -30.70 12.79
C ALA A 58 27.59 -29.33 13.46
N GLU A 59 28.79 -29.13 14.02
CA GLU A 59 29.36 -27.79 14.20
C GLU A 59 29.52 -27.15 12.81
N SER A 60 28.40 -26.71 12.24
CA SER A 60 28.38 -25.94 11.01
C SER A 60 28.34 -24.48 11.39
N ARG A 61 29.52 -23.87 11.32
CA ARG A 61 29.80 -22.45 11.07
C ARG A 61 28.80 -21.48 11.70
N SER A 62 29.28 -20.70 12.66
CA SER A 62 28.66 -19.43 13.08
C SER A 62 28.53 -18.47 11.89
N SER A 63 27.59 -18.71 10.99
CA SER A 63 26.94 -17.65 10.24
C SER A 63 26.21 -16.84 11.30
N GLU A 64 26.59 -15.57 11.45
CA GLU A 64 25.84 -14.64 12.28
C GLU A 64 24.37 -14.74 11.86
N MET A 65 23.53 -15.35 12.70
CA MET A 65 22.10 -15.48 12.41
C MET A 65 21.52 -14.07 12.48
N LYS A 66 21.38 -13.45 11.31
CA LYS A 66 20.77 -12.12 11.18
C LYS A 66 19.36 -12.23 11.75
N LYS A 67 19.02 -11.31 12.65
CA LYS A 67 17.67 -11.24 13.23
C LYS A 67 16.68 -11.04 12.08
N PRO A 68 15.56 -11.80 12.05
CA PRO A 68 14.58 -11.64 11.00
C PRO A 68 14.00 -10.22 11.05
N THR A 69 13.92 -9.58 9.88
CA THR A 69 13.40 -8.23 9.70
C THR A 69 11.90 -8.28 9.44
N PHE A 70 11.18 -7.20 9.76
CA PHE A 70 9.74 -7.12 9.53
C PHE A 70 9.33 -7.40 8.07
N MET A 71 10.19 -7.09 7.10
CA MET A 71 9.92 -7.30 5.66
C MET A 71 10.26 -8.71 5.15
N ASP A 72 10.78 -9.60 6.00
CA ASP A 72 11.11 -10.96 5.61
C ASP A 72 9.85 -11.75 5.26
N GLU A 73 9.93 -12.58 4.22
CA GLU A 73 8.78 -13.34 3.71
C GLU A 73 8.19 -14.28 4.75
N GLU A 74 9.04 -14.93 5.56
CA GLU A 74 8.61 -15.82 6.63
C GLU A 74 7.78 -15.07 7.68
N VAL A 75 8.30 -13.94 8.16
CA VAL A 75 7.62 -13.07 9.14
C VAL A 75 6.31 -12.54 8.56
N GLN A 76 6.33 -12.01 7.34
CA GLN A 76 5.13 -11.51 6.67
C GLN A 76 4.08 -12.61 6.47
N SER A 77 4.49 -13.83 6.10
CA SER A 77 3.57 -14.96 5.95
C SER A 77 2.87 -15.34 7.26
N ILE A 78 3.60 -15.30 8.38
CA ILE A 78 3.07 -15.55 9.72
C ILE A 78 2.09 -14.44 10.09
N LEU A 79 2.47 -13.17 9.92
CA LEU A 79 1.63 -12.02 10.24
C LEU A 79 0.34 -11.99 9.41
N ILE A 80 0.40 -12.35 8.13
CA ILE A 80 -0.77 -12.46 7.25
C ILE A 80 -1.70 -13.58 7.74
N LYS A 81 -1.14 -14.75 8.11
CA LYS A 81 -1.92 -15.86 8.67
C LYS A 81 -2.60 -15.50 10.00
N MET A 82 -1.88 -14.80 10.88
CA MET A 82 -2.42 -14.35 12.17
C MET A 82 -3.52 -13.31 12.01
N THR A 83 -3.37 -12.38 11.07
CA THR A 83 -4.37 -11.32 10.82
C THR A 83 -5.66 -11.90 10.25
N GLY A 84 -5.55 -12.92 9.38
CA GLY A 84 -6.68 -13.53 8.69
C GLY A 84 -7.31 -12.62 7.63
N LEU A 85 -8.24 -13.16 6.85
CA LEU A 85 -8.98 -12.43 5.81
C LEU A 85 -10.48 -12.52 6.09
N ASN A 86 -11.06 -11.47 6.68
CA ASN A 86 -12.50 -11.34 6.88
C ASN A 86 -13.04 -10.20 5.99
N LEU A 87 -13.79 -10.56 4.94
CA LEU A 87 -14.31 -9.62 3.96
C LEU A 87 -15.31 -8.61 4.56
N GLU A 88 -16.15 -9.06 5.50
CA GLU A 88 -17.16 -8.21 6.13
C GLU A 88 -16.53 -7.10 6.99
N LYS A 89 -15.46 -7.45 7.72
CA LYS A 89 -14.72 -6.48 8.54
C LYS A 89 -13.88 -5.52 7.68
N ILE A 90 -13.24 -6.04 6.62
CA ILE A 90 -12.39 -5.23 5.72
C ILE A 90 -13.23 -4.23 4.91
N PHE A 91 -14.41 -4.65 4.46
CA PHE A 91 -15.34 -3.82 3.69
C PHE A 91 -16.52 -3.36 4.55
N LYS A 92 -16.24 -2.94 5.78
CA LYS A 92 -17.25 -2.33 6.66
C LYS A 92 -17.83 -1.07 5.98
N PRO A 93 -19.17 -0.88 6.00
CA PRO A 93 -19.77 0.33 5.44
C PRO A 93 -19.24 1.57 6.16
N ALA A 94 -18.69 2.51 5.39
CA ALA A 94 -18.18 3.77 5.90
C ALA A 94 -19.33 4.78 6.07
N VAL A 95 -19.22 5.64 7.09
CA VAL A 95 -20.12 6.79 7.26
C VAL A 95 -19.67 7.87 6.27
N GLN A 96 -20.28 7.85 5.09
CA GLN A 96 -20.00 8.76 3.97
C GLN A 96 -21.30 9.03 3.18
N GLU A 97 -21.26 9.98 2.26
CA GLU A 97 -22.38 10.25 1.37
C GLU A 97 -22.79 8.99 0.59
N LEU A 98 -24.06 8.59 0.74
CA LEU A 98 -24.57 7.36 0.18
C LEU A 98 -25.02 7.57 -1.26
N LYS A 99 -24.69 6.60 -2.12
CA LYS A 99 -25.16 6.52 -3.50
C LYS A 99 -26.10 5.31 -3.61
N PRO A 100 -27.12 5.36 -4.48
CA PRO A 100 -28.02 4.22 -4.68
C PRO A 100 -27.22 2.98 -5.15
N PRO A 101 -27.49 1.78 -4.61
CA PRO A 101 -26.77 0.56 -4.98
C PRO A 101 -27.15 0.08 -6.39
N THR A 102 -26.20 -0.57 -7.07
CA THR A 102 -26.40 -1.16 -8.40
C THR A 102 -26.54 -2.68 -8.29
N TYR A 103 -27.69 -3.21 -8.70
CA TYR A 103 -27.94 -4.66 -8.73
C TYR A 103 -27.52 -5.25 -10.07
N LYS A 104 -26.98 -6.48 -10.05
CA LYS A 104 -26.60 -7.25 -11.24
C LYS A 104 -27.00 -8.72 -11.04
N LEU A 105 -27.50 -9.35 -12.09
CA LEU A 105 -27.76 -10.79 -12.12
C LEU A 105 -26.47 -11.50 -12.55
N MET A 106 -26.04 -12.51 -11.80
CA MET A 106 -24.79 -13.22 -12.05
C MET A 106 -25.02 -14.74 -12.03
N THR A 107 -24.24 -15.47 -12.84
CA THR A 107 -24.13 -16.93 -12.71
C THR A 107 -23.20 -17.29 -11.55
N GLN A 108 -23.22 -18.57 -11.12
CA GLN A 108 -22.35 -19.04 -10.03
C GLN A 108 -20.85 -18.79 -10.31
N ALA A 109 -20.40 -19.05 -11.54
CA ALA A 109 -19.02 -18.80 -11.95
C ALA A 109 -18.66 -17.31 -11.85
N GLN A 110 -19.56 -16.41 -12.26
CA GLN A 110 -19.34 -14.96 -12.16
C GLN A 110 -19.30 -14.49 -10.71
N LEU A 111 -20.10 -15.09 -9.82
CA LEU A 111 -20.07 -14.81 -8.39
C LEU A 111 -18.73 -15.23 -7.76
N GLU A 112 -18.22 -16.40 -8.11
CA GLU A 112 -16.90 -16.87 -7.64
C GLU A 112 -15.75 -16.00 -8.14
N GLU A 113 -15.82 -15.52 -9.38
CA GLU A 113 -14.85 -14.56 -9.89
C GLU A 113 -14.93 -13.21 -9.14
N ALA A 114 -16.15 -12.74 -8.84
CA ALA A 114 -16.35 -11.51 -8.08
C ALA A 114 -15.81 -11.63 -6.64
N THR A 115 -15.99 -12.79 -5.98
CA THR A 115 -15.43 -13.03 -4.65
C THR A 115 -13.91 -13.12 -4.68
N ARG A 116 -13.31 -13.76 -5.69
CA ARG A 116 -11.85 -13.77 -5.88
C ARG A 116 -11.28 -12.36 -6.04
N LYS A 117 -11.90 -11.53 -6.87
CA LYS A 117 -11.53 -10.11 -7.03
C LYS A 117 -11.63 -9.33 -5.73
N ALA A 118 -12.67 -9.58 -4.93
CA ALA A 118 -12.82 -8.97 -3.61
C ALA A 118 -11.70 -9.40 -2.65
N VAL A 119 -11.30 -10.68 -2.69
CA VAL A 119 -10.17 -11.21 -1.89
C VAL A 119 -8.84 -10.59 -2.29
N GLU A 120 -8.57 -10.42 -3.59
CA GLU A 120 -7.36 -9.74 -4.08
C GLU A 120 -7.30 -8.28 -3.64
N ALA A 121 -8.42 -7.55 -3.78
CA ALA A 121 -8.52 -6.18 -3.29
C ALA A 121 -8.35 -6.10 -1.77
N ALA A 122 -8.90 -7.06 -1.02
CA ALA A 122 -8.72 -7.15 0.43
C ALA A 122 -7.25 -7.35 0.81
N LYS A 123 -6.51 -8.20 0.08
CA LYS A 123 -5.06 -8.41 0.31
C LYS A 123 -4.26 -7.12 0.12
N VAL A 124 -4.58 -6.31 -0.89
CA VAL A 124 -3.92 -5.02 -1.11
C VAL A 124 -4.24 -4.03 0.01
N ARG A 125 -5.50 -3.99 0.47
CA ARG A 125 -5.92 -3.14 1.59
C ARG A 125 -5.30 -3.55 2.92
N LEU A 126 -5.08 -4.85 3.14
CA LEU A 126 -4.47 -5.41 4.36
C LEU A 126 -2.93 -5.36 4.35
N LYS A 127 -2.32 -4.67 3.38
CA LYS A 127 -0.87 -4.50 3.34
C LYS A 127 -0.42 -3.73 4.59
N MET A 128 0.37 -4.38 5.43
CA MET A 128 0.92 -3.76 6.65
C MET A 128 1.93 -2.66 6.28
N PRO A 129 1.89 -1.50 6.94
CA PRO A 129 2.92 -0.49 6.77
C PRO A 129 4.27 -1.01 7.30
N PRO A 130 5.40 -0.65 6.67
CA PRO A 130 6.71 -1.07 7.13
C PRO A 130 7.03 -0.43 8.49
N VAL A 131 7.53 -1.24 9.42
CA VAL A 131 8.06 -0.76 10.69
C VAL A 131 9.48 -0.22 10.46
N LEU A 132 9.69 1.04 10.81
CA LEU A 132 10.97 1.73 10.67
C LEU A 132 11.43 2.23 12.04
N GLU A 133 12.73 2.34 12.23
CA GLU A 133 13.33 2.93 13.41
C GLU A 133 13.11 4.45 13.47
N GLU A 134 13.34 5.01 14.66
CA GLU A 134 13.29 6.45 14.84
C GLU A 134 14.38 7.15 14.00
N ARG A 135 14.00 8.25 13.37
CA ARG A 135 14.91 9.03 12.51
C ARG A 135 15.93 9.79 13.35
N THR A 136 17.17 9.85 12.87
CA THR A 136 18.20 10.69 13.47
C THR A 136 17.92 12.18 13.19
N PRO A 137 18.12 13.08 14.17
CA PRO A 137 17.96 14.52 13.96
C PRO A 137 19.01 15.04 12.96
N ILE A 138 18.59 15.98 12.10
CA ILE A 138 19.47 16.61 11.11
C ILE A 138 20.05 17.89 11.72
N ASN A 139 21.37 17.95 11.87
CA ASN A 139 22.09 19.12 12.39
C ASN A 139 23.22 19.53 11.43
N ASP A 140 22.86 19.75 10.17
CA ASP A 140 23.83 20.14 9.12
C ASP A 140 23.78 21.64 8.87
N VAL A 141 24.90 22.32 9.11
CA VAL A 141 25.10 23.74 8.76
C VAL A 141 25.78 23.83 7.39
N LEU A 142 25.24 24.67 6.52
CA LEU A 142 25.74 24.86 5.15
C LEU A 142 26.69 26.06 5.05
N ALA A 143 26.34 27.17 5.71
CA ALA A 143 27.11 28.41 5.70
C ALA A 143 26.84 29.24 6.96
N GLU A 144 27.80 30.09 7.33
CA GLU A 144 27.72 30.99 8.48
C GLU A 144 28.21 32.39 8.08
N ASP A 145 27.31 33.38 8.01
CA ASP A 145 27.66 34.76 7.70
C ASP A 145 27.32 35.66 8.89
N LYS A 146 28.32 35.91 9.74
CA LYS A 146 28.20 36.73 10.95
C LYS A 146 27.83 38.20 10.67
N ILE A 147 28.06 38.66 9.44
CA ILE A 147 27.69 40.03 9.02
C ILE A 147 26.17 40.22 9.04
N LEU A 148 25.41 39.15 8.85
CA LEU A 148 23.94 39.18 8.83
C LEU A 148 23.33 38.98 10.22
N GLU A 149 24.15 38.79 11.25
CA GLU A 149 23.71 38.67 12.64
C GLU A 149 23.08 39.98 13.13
N GLY A 150 21.87 39.90 13.68
CA GLY A 150 21.18 41.05 14.27
C GLY A 150 20.46 41.99 13.28
N ILE A 151 20.51 41.71 11.97
CA ILE A 151 19.73 42.44 10.97
C ILE A 151 18.26 42.00 10.98
N GLU A 152 18.04 40.69 11.11
CA GLU A 152 16.72 40.07 11.05
C GLU A 152 16.30 39.54 12.42
N THR A 153 15.02 39.64 12.75
CA THR A 153 14.47 39.14 14.02
C THR A 153 13.87 37.73 13.91
N ALA A 154 13.42 37.35 12.71
CA ALA A 154 12.73 36.09 12.46
C ALA A 154 13.59 35.18 11.56
N LYS A 155 13.34 33.87 11.66
CA LYS A 155 13.94 32.88 10.76
C LYS A 155 13.22 32.84 9.42
N TYR A 156 13.98 32.69 8.33
CA TYR A 156 13.44 32.48 6.99
C TYR A 156 13.59 31.02 6.58
N VAL A 157 12.54 30.46 5.97
CA VAL A 157 12.54 29.07 5.54
C VAL A 157 12.39 29.01 4.03
N PHE A 158 13.45 28.57 3.35
CA PHE A 158 13.46 28.41 1.90
C PHE A 158 13.21 26.95 1.55
N THR A 159 12.23 26.70 0.69
CA THR A 159 11.81 25.36 0.28
C THR A 159 11.86 25.27 -1.23
N ASP A 160 12.58 24.27 -1.76
CA ASP A 160 12.50 23.94 -3.17
C ASP A 160 11.14 23.31 -3.49
N ILE A 161 10.42 23.84 -4.48
CA ILE A 161 9.07 23.42 -4.90
C ILE A 161 9.06 22.60 -6.20
N SER A 162 10.22 22.14 -6.67
CA SER A 162 10.34 21.33 -7.89
C SER A 162 9.52 20.03 -7.82
N TYR A 163 8.69 19.76 -8.82
CA TYR A 163 7.76 18.61 -8.79
C TYR A 163 8.46 17.25 -8.96
N ASN A 164 9.54 17.19 -9.74
CA ASN A 164 10.23 15.94 -10.09
C ASN A 164 11.09 15.35 -8.95
N ILE A 165 11.19 16.03 -7.79
CA ILE A 165 12.08 15.64 -6.70
C ILE A 165 11.28 14.97 -5.57
N PRO A 166 11.66 13.77 -5.11
CA PRO A 166 10.96 13.11 -4.03
C PRO A 166 11.09 13.89 -2.71
N HIS A 167 10.07 13.81 -1.85
CA HIS A 167 10.03 14.54 -0.58
C HIS A 167 11.16 14.20 0.40
N ARG A 168 11.87 13.08 0.22
CA ARG A 168 13.03 12.71 1.05
C ARG A 168 14.33 13.44 0.65
N GLU A 169 14.48 13.79 -0.61
CA GLU A 169 15.70 14.39 -1.17
C GLU A 169 15.59 15.91 -1.36
N ARG A 170 14.37 16.46 -1.25
CA ARG A 170 14.08 17.89 -1.40
C ARG A 170 14.91 18.77 -0.47
N PHE A 171 15.40 19.89 -0.99
CA PHE A 171 16.16 20.87 -0.20
C PHE A 171 15.22 21.81 0.55
N ILE A 172 15.37 21.85 1.87
CA ILE A 172 14.70 22.81 2.76
C ILE A 172 15.76 23.37 3.70
N VAL A 173 15.98 24.67 3.61
CA VAL A 173 17.00 25.37 4.38
C VAL A 173 16.38 26.47 5.21
N VAL A 174 16.95 26.71 6.38
CA VAL A 174 16.52 27.71 7.33
C VAL A 174 17.65 28.70 7.52
N ARG A 175 17.36 29.97 7.30
CA ARG A 175 18.24 31.08 7.65
C ARG A 175 17.84 31.58 9.02
N GLU A 176 18.77 31.47 9.96
CA GLU A 176 18.59 31.94 11.33
C GLU A 176 19.04 33.39 11.47
N PRO A 177 18.48 34.13 12.45
CA PRO A 177 18.88 35.51 12.73
C PRO A 177 20.33 35.66 13.21
N SER A 178 20.98 34.55 13.60
CA SER A 178 22.41 34.46 13.87
C SER A 178 23.29 34.60 12.62
N GLY A 179 22.69 34.58 11.42
CA GLY A 179 23.43 34.51 10.16
C GLY A 179 23.82 33.09 9.74
N THR A 180 23.34 32.06 10.43
CA THR A 180 23.57 30.65 10.08
C THR A 180 22.55 30.16 9.05
N LEU A 181 23.03 29.54 7.96
CA LEU A 181 22.21 28.80 7.01
C LEU A 181 22.35 27.30 7.29
N ARG A 182 21.28 26.68 7.82
CA ARG A 182 21.26 25.26 8.13
C ARG A 182 20.17 24.50 7.38
N LYS A 183 20.24 23.17 7.38
CA LYS A 183 19.11 22.35 6.95
C LYS A 183 17.95 22.46 7.96
N ALA A 184 16.73 22.38 7.45
CA ALA A 184 15.54 22.35 8.30
C ALA A 184 15.50 21.09 9.17
N SER A 185 14.95 21.21 10.38
CA SER A 185 14.67 20.03 11.21
C SER A 185 13.61 19.17 10.52
N TRP A 186 13.49 17.91 10.94
CA TRP A 186 12.48 17.01 10.37
C TRP A 186 11.04 17.52 10.54
N GLU A 187 10.74 18.16 11.67
CA GLU A 187 9.42 18.74 11.93
C GLU A 187 9.14 19.95 11.04
N GLU A 188 10.12 20.84 10.90
CA GLU A 188 10.05 21.99 9.99
C GLU A 188 9.85 21.49 8.56
N ARG A 189 10.57 20.44 8.16
CA ARG A 189 10.47 19.80 6.84
C ARG A 189 9.07 19.23 6.59
N ASP A 190 8.56 18.41 7.50
CA ASP A 190 7.23 17.78 7.35
C ASP A 190 6.12 18.85 7.26
N ARG A 191 6.24 19.93 8.05
CA ARG A 191 5.31 21.06 8.00
C ARG A 191 5.39 21.83 6.68
N MET A 192 6.59 22.17 6.20
CA MET A 192 6.76 22.90 4.94
C MET A 192 6.30 22.08 3.74
N ILE A 193 6.57 20.77 3.74
CA ILE A 193 6.05 19.88 2.69
C ILE A 193 4.52 19.91 2.70
N GLN A 194 3.85 19.86 3.85
CA GLN A 194 2.40 19.93 3.90
C GLN A 194 1.83 21.29 3.45
N VAL A 195 2.56 22.38 3.65
CA VAL A 195 2.17 23.73 3.19
C VAL A 195 2.20 23.83 1.67
N TYR A 196 3.29 23.39 1.03
CA TYR A 196 3.44 23.50 -0.43
C TYR A 196 2.82 22.32 -1.20
N PHE A 197 2.79 21.13 -0.60
CA PHE A 197 2.24 19.90 -1.17
C PHE A 197 1.18 19.33 -0.22
N PRO A 198 -0.05 19.87 -0.23
CA PRO A 198 -1.10 19.44 0.69
C PRO A 198 -1.50 17.99 0.41
N LYS A 199 -1.33 17.13 1.42
CA LYS A 199 -1.83 15.75 1.41
C LYS A 199 -3.07 15.62 2.27
N GLU A 200 -4.08 14.95 1.75
CA GLU A 200 -5.32 14.65 2.48
C GLU A 200 -5.04 13.88 3.78
N GLY A 201 -5.81 14.20 4.83
CA GLY A 201 -5.66 13.60 6.16
C GLY A 201 -4.52 14.17 7.02
N ARG A 202 -3.61 14.97 6.46
CA ARG A 202 -2.54 15.65 7.22
C ARG A 202 -2.94 17.09 7.57
N ARG A 203 -2.54 17.53 8.77
CA ARG A 203 -2.73 18.91 9.26
C ARG A 203 -1.36 19.54 9.51
N ILE A 204 -1.24 20.84 9.28
CA ILE A 204 0.02 21.59 9.46
C ILE A 204 0.37 21.73 10.95
N LEU A 205 -0.65 21.95 11.78
CA LEU A 205 -0.52 21.94 13.23
C LEU A 205 -0.87 20.55 13.76
N PRO A 206 -0.16 20.07 14.79
CA PRO A 206 -0.46 18.79 15.41
C PRO A 206 -1.89 18.79 15.96
N PRO A 207 -2.74 17.81 15.60
CA PRO A 207 -4.10 17.72 16.11
C PRO A 207 -4.14 17.54 17.64
N VAL A 208 -5.09 18.22 18.29
CA VAL A 208 -5.26 18.22 19.75
C VAL A 208 -5.62 16.83 20.31
N ILE A 209 -6.12 15.93 19.45
CA ILE A 209 -6.48 14.55 19.81
C ILE A 209 -5.30 13.73 20.33
N PHE A 210 -4.06 14.10 19.99
CA PHE A 210 -2.85 13.41 20.42
C PHE A 210 -2.32 13.87 21.79
N LYS A 211 -3.03 14.76 22.49
CA LYS A 211 -2.73 15.09 23.89
C LYS A 211 -3.12 13.91 24.79
N GLU A 212 -2.34 13.68 25.85
CA GLU A 212 -2.51 12.53 26.77
C GLU A 212 -3.94 12.40 27.32
N GLU A 213 -4.57 13.53 27.67
CA GLU A 213 -5.95 13.59 28.16
C GLU A 213 -6.95 13.04 27.15
N ASN A 214 -6.81 13.42 25.87
CA ASN A 214 -7.70 13.00 24.80
C ASN A 214 -7.42 11.55 24.37
N LEU A 215 -6.16 11.10 24.43
CA LEU A 215 -5.81 9.72 24.14
C LEU A 215 -6.50 8.75 25.10
N LYS A 216 -6.55 9.07 26.41
CA LYS A 216 -7.26 8.26 27.42
C LYS A 216 -8.76 8.13 27.17
N SER A 217 -9.37 9.08 26.46
CA SER A 217 -10.80 9.02 26.12
C SER A 217 -11.11 8.10 24.93
N ILE A 218 -10.11 7.77 24.12
CA ILE A 218 -10.26 7.00 22.88
C ILE A 218 -9.99 5.50 23.11
N PHE A 219 -9.05 5.18 23.99
CA PHE A 219 -8.67 3.81 24.37
C PHE A 219 -9.55 3.27 25.49
#